data_AF-A0A954L2M5-F1
#
_entry.id   AF-A0A954L2M5-F1
#
_cell.length_a   1.000
_cell.length_b   1.000
_cell.length_c   1.000
_cell.angle_alpha   90.00
_cell.angle_beta   90.00
_cell.angle_gamma   90.00
#
_symmetry.space_group_name_H-M   'P 1'
#
loop_
_entity.id
_entity.type
_entity.pdbx_description
1 polymer ?
#
loop_
_entity_poly.entity_id
_entity_poly.type
_entity_poly.pdbx_seq_one_letter_code
_entity_poly.pdbx_strand_id
1 'polypeptide(L)'
;MSSILRLGWPSAEFVRRLLECDALMADHLAPVRDHLVRHSQDDGMAAAAALHGAINTVLWNTCRDRGLRYACFEDLCRDPLLAFREIFDSLGLPYDDSVRRMHEELCNEGPSDPAACSPHSVHRRSSAMAESWRSQLKNAEIDAIREVWDLFGIPLYESEADWATGAEVGVEISII
;
A
#
# COMPACT_ATOMS: atom_id res chain seq x y z
N MET A 1 4.64 1.70 1.67
CA MET A 1 5.64 1.68 2.76
C MET A 1 7.10 1.52 2.28
N SER A 2 7.44 0.58 1.38
CA SER A 2 8.85 0.44 0.92
C SER A 2 9.40 1.70 0.22
N SER A 3 8.53 2.51 -0.40
CA SER A 3 8.91 3.79 -1.02
C SER A 3 9.40 4.84 -0.03
N ILE A 4 8.76 4.97 1.14
CA ILE A 4 9.13 5.98 2.17
C ILE A 4 10.54 5.69 2.70
N LEU A 5 10.81 4.42 3.01
CA LEU A 5 12.12 3.97 3.51
C LEU A 5 13.20 4.08 2.43
N ARG A 6 12.90 3.62 1.20
CA ARG A 6 13.84 3.68 0.08
C ARG A 6 14.24 5.12 -0.27
N LEU A 7 13.33 6.08 -0.12
CA LEU A 7 13.60 7.49 -0.41
C LEU A 7 14.21 8.24 0.78
N GLY A 8 14.39 7.60 1.94
CA GLY A 8 14.97 8.22 3.13
C GLY A 8 14.15 9.39 3.67
N TRP A 9 12.81 9.31 3.57
CA TRP A 9 11.94 10.39 4.04
C TRP A 9 11.96 10.49 5.57
N PRO A 10 11.93 11.71 6.14
CA PRO A 10 11.98 11.95 7.59
C PRO A 10 10.62 11.60 8.23
N SER A 11 10.37 10.31 8.37
CA SER A 11 9.10 9.74 8.81
C SER A 11 8.74 10.17 10.23
N ALA A 12 9.71 10.20 11.15
CA ALA A 12 9.49 10.65 12.53
C ALA A 12 9.11 12.13 12.59
N GLU A 13 9.74 12.97 11.75
CA GLU A 13 9.35 14.38 11.62
C GLU A 13 7.93 14.54 11.11
N PHE A 14 7.53 13.78 10.07
CA PHE A 14 6.17 13.81 9.58
C PHE A 14 5.16 13.34 10.63
N VAL A 15 5.48 12.31 11.41
CA VAL A 15 4.64 11.87 12.55
C VAL A 15 4.48 12.99 13.58
N ARG A 16 5.55 13.71 13.93
CA ARG A 16 5.46 14.89 14.83
C ARG A 16 4.54 15.97 14.26
N ARG A 17 4.67 16.27 12.97
CA ARG A 17 3.79 17.25 12.29
C ARG A 17 2.31 16.85 12.30
N LEU A 18 2.01 15.54 12.22
CA LEU A 18 0.64 15.05 12.37
C LEU A 18 0.13 15.27 13.81
N LEU A 19 0.97 15.02 14.82
CA LEU A 19 0.63 15.23 16.24
C LEU A 19 0.35 16.71 16.57
N GLU A 20 0.98 17.63 15.84
CA GLU A 20 0.78 19.08 15.94
C GLU A 20 -0.45 19.59 15.16
N CYS A 21 -1.06 18.75 14.32
CA CYS A 21 -2.22 19.13 13.53
C CYS A 21 -3.52 18.85 14.28
N ASP A 22 -4.00 19.85 15.02
CA ASP A 22 -5.20 19.72 15.87
C ASP A 22 -6.42 19.15 15.14
N ALA A 23 -6.68 19.60 13.90
CA ALA A 23 -7.81 19.12 13.10
C ALA A 23 -7.70 17.62 12.77
N LEU A 24 -6.54 17.16 12.28
CA LEU A 24 -6.33 15.74 11.98
C LEU A 24 -6.37 14.87 13.23
N MET A 25 -5.83 15.38 14.35
CA MET A 25 -5.89 14.68 15.62
C MET A 25 -7.32 14.57 16.13
N ALA A 26 -8.10 15.65 16.12
CA ALA A 26 -9.48 15.64 16.60
C ALA A 26 -10.38 14.74 15.74
N ASP A 27 -10.26 14.85 14.41
CA ASP A 27 -11.21 14.22 13.49
C ASP A 27 -10.87 12.75 13.18
N HIS A 28 -9.60 12.36 13.27
CA HIS A 28 -9.16 11.05 12.79
C HIS A 28 -8.17 10.32 13.71
N LEU A 29 -7.15 11.00 14.23
CA LEU A 29 -5.96 10.35 14.79
C LEU A 29 -5.94 10.28 16.32
N ALA A 30 -6.89 10.89 17.02
CA ALA A 30 -7.00 10.83 18.48
C ALA A 30 -6.94 9.40 19.05
N PRO A 31 -7.61 8.38 18.47
CA PRO A 31 -7.57 7.02 18.98
C PRO A 31 -6.18 6.38 18.95
N VAL A 32 -5.31 6.83 18.04
CA VAL A 32 -3.97 6.27 17.81
C VAL A 32 -2.84 7.21 18.26
N ARG A 33 -3.18 8.28 19.01
CA ARG A 33 -2.23 9.31 19.45
C ARG A 33 -1.01 8.71 20.15
N ASP A 34 -1.22 7.80 21.09
CA ASP A 34 -0.13 7.24 21.90
C ASP A 34 0.86 6.43 21.04
N HIS A 35 0.36 5.76 20.01
CA HIS A 35 1.18 5.04 19.03
C HIS A 35 2.01 6.02 18.20
N LEU A 36 1.41 7.11 17.74
CA LEU A 36 2.13 8.16 17.01
C LEU A 36 3.22 8.81 17.87
N VAL A 37 2.92 9.13 19.13
CA VAL A 37 3.92 9.68 20.08
C VAL A 37 5.10 8.72 20.23
N ARG A 38 4.84 7.43 20.43
CA ARG A 38 5.88 6.40 20.58
C ARG A 38 6.84 6.33 19.39
N HIS A 39 6.34 6.53 18.17
CA HIS A 39 7.12 6.41 16.93
C HIS A 39 7.56 7.75 16.33
N SER A 40 7.51 8.82 17.12
CA SER A 40 7.82 10.19 16.68
C SER A 40 9.26 10.64 16.94
N GLN A 41 10.06 9.84 17.63
CA GLN A 41 11.40 10.27 18.09
C GLN A 41 12.47 10.02 17.03
N ASP A 42 12.55 8.78 16.53
CA ASP A 42 13.61 8.34 15.63
C ASP A 42 13.06 7.85 14.29
N ASP A 43 13.76 8.20 13.21
CA ASP A 43 13.46 7.66 11.88
C ASP A 43 13.79 6.18 11.82
N GLY A 44 12.93 5.42 11.14
CA GLY A 44 13.10 3.99 10.97
C GLY A 44 11.83 3.31 10.50
N MET A 45 11.87 1.98 10.44
CA MET A 45 10.76 1.15 9.99
C MET A 45 9.47 1.44 10.77
N ALA A 46 9.55 1.50 12.10
CA ALA A 46 8.38 1.74 12.95
C ALA A 46 7.77 3.14 12.74
N ALA A 47 8.59 4.18 12.57
CA ALA A 47 8.12 5.52 12.24
C ALA A 47 7.47 5.58 10.85
N ALA A 48 8.05 4.89 9.86
CA ALA A 48 7.47 4.79 8.53
C ALA A 48 6.13 4.03 8.53
N ALA A 49 6.04 2.94 9.30
CA ALA A 49 4.80 2.18 9.49
C ALA A 49 3.73 3.03 10.19
N ALA A 50 4.10 3.74 11.27
CA ALA A 50 3.19 4.64 11.97
C ALA A 50 2.68 5.79 11.09
N LEU A 51 3.56 6.40 10.28
CA LEU A 51 3.17 7.40 9.29
C LEU A 51 2.19 6.82 8.27
N HIS A 52 2.47 5.63 7.75
CA HIS A 52 1.61 4.96 6.78
C HIS A 52 0.24 4.60 7.38
N GLY A 53 0.21 4.08 8.61
CA GLY A 53 -1.01 3.80 9.36
C GLY A 53 -1.85 5.06 9.59
N ALA A 54 -1.22 6.18 9.97
CA ALA A 54 -1.93 7.45 10.15
C ALA A 54 -2.56 7.96 8.85
N ILE A 55 -1.80 7.95 7.75
CA ILE A 55 -2.30 8.36 6.43
C ILE A 55 -3.49 7.49 6.03
N ASN A 56 -3.38 6.17 6.16
CA ASN A 56 -4.46 5.26 5.80
C ASN A 56 -5.67 5.38 6.73
N THR A 57 -5.48 5.70 8.01
CA THR A 57 -6.60 5.96 8.93
C THR A 57 -7.42 7.16 8.46
N VAL A 58 -6.76 8.25 8.07
CA VAL A 58 -7.43 9.45 7.54
C VAL A 58 -8.14 9.13 6.23
N LEU A 59 -7.47 8.45 5.30
CA LEU A 59 -8.05 8.05 4.02
C LEU A 59 -9.26 7.11 4.21
N TRP A 60 -9.13 6.11 5.08
CA TRP A 60 -10.19 5.14 5.37
C TRP A 60 -11.43 5.82 5.95
N ASN A 61 -11.25 6.66 6.97
CA ASN A 61 -12.35 7.43 7.54
C ASN A 61 -13.01 8.32 6.50
N THR A 62 -12.21 8.99 5.66
CA THR A 62 -12.73 9.83 4.56
C THR A 62 -13.55 9.02 3.56
N CYS A 63 -13.07 7.83 3.16
CA CYS A 63 -13.80 6.94 2.26
C CYS A 63 -15.12 6.49 2.87
N ARG A 64 -15.13 6.09 4.14
CA ARG A 64 -16.34 5.68 4.85
C ARG A 64 -17.34 6.83 4.98
N ASP A 65 -16.88 7.99 5.43
CA ASP A 65 -17.76 9.12 5.79
C ASP A 65 -18.33 9.81 4.54
N ARG A 66 -17.61 9.77 3.41
CA ARG A 66 -18.03 10.38 2.14
C ARG A 66 -18.55 9.36 1.11
N GLY A 67 -18.55 8.08 1.44
CA GLY A 67 -18.91 7.01 0.51
C GLY A 67 -18.00 6.92 -0.71
N LEU A 68 -16.70 7.23 -0.56
CA LEU A 68 -15.74 7.07 -1.66
C LEU A 68 -15.36 5.60 -1.82
N ARG A 69 -15.26 5.16 -3.07
CA ARG A 69 -14.72 3.83 -3.39
C ARG A 69 -13.20 3.84 -3.17
N TYR A 70 -12.69 2.79 -2.52
CA TYR A 70 -11.27 2.52 -2.39
C TYR A 70 -10.92 1.23 -3.16
N ALA A 71 -9.63 1.05 -3.43
CA ALA A 71 -9.08 -0.18 -3.99
C ALA A 71 -7.68 -0.40 -3.41
N CYS A 72 -7.37 -1.67 -3.10
CA CYS A 72 -6.01 -2.05 -2.71
C CYS A 72 -5.12 -2.03 -3.96
N PHE A 73 -3.89 -1.54 -3.80
CA PHE A 73 -2.95 -1.41 -4.91
C PHE A 73 -2.65 -2.77 -5.55
N GLU A 74 -2.55 -3.82 -4.74
CA GLU A 74 -2.26 -5.19 -5.15
C GLU A 74 -3.35 -5.76 -6.06
N ASP A 75 -4.62 -5.47 -5.76
CA ASP A 75 -5.75 -5.91 -6.56
C ASP A 75 -5.78 -5.20 -7.92
N LEU A 76 -5.55 -3.88 -7.92
CA LEU A 76 -5.40 -3.11 -9.16
C LEU A 76 -4.25 -3.63 -10.02
N CYS A 77 -3.15 -4.06 -9.39
CA CYS A 77 -1.99 -4.55 -10.10
C CYS A 77 -2.15 -5.98 -10.64
N ARG A 78 -2.96 -6.83 -10.00
CA ARG A 78 -3.12 -8.24 -10.37
C ARG A 78 -3.90 -8.41 -11.67
N ASP A 79 -4.97 -7.63 -11.85
CA ASP A 79 -5.72 -7.55 -13.12
C ASP A 79 -6.01 -6.07 -13.47
N PRO A 80 -5.00 -5.35 -13.99
CA PRO A 80 -5.13 -3.91 -14.24
C PRO A 80 -6.16 -3.60 -15.30
N LEU A 81 -6.33 -4.46 -16.31
CA LEU A 81 -7.28 -4.20 -17.40
C LEU A 81 -8.73 -4.32 -16.92
N LEU A 82 -9.02 -5.34 -16.10
CA LEU A 82 -10.33 -5.45 -15.47
C LEU A 82 -10.58 -4.29 -14.51
N ALA A 83 -9.60 -3.98 -13.65
CA ALA A 83 -9.72 -2.90 -12.68
C ALA A 83 -9.98 -1.53 -13.34
N PHE A 84 -9.24 -1.17 -14.41
CA PHE A 84 -9.49 0.06 -15.15
C PHE A 84 -10.87 0.07 -15.81
N ARG A 85 -11.31 -1.06 -16.38
CA ARG A 85 -12.67 -1.16 -16.95
C ARG A 85 -13.73 -0.86 -15.89
N GLU A 86 -13.63 -1.48 -14.72
CA GLU A 86 -14.59 -1.24 -13.63
C GLU A 86 -14.59 0.20 -13.11
N ILE A 87 -13.41 0.84 -13.07
CA ILE A 87 -13.30 2.26 -12.71
C ILE A 87 -14.01 3.11 -13.76
N PHE A 88 -13.75 2.88 -15.04
CA PHE A 88 -14.41 3.59 -16.14
C PHE A 88 -15.93 3.41 -16.11
N ASP A 89 -16.39 2.16 -15.96
CA ASP A 89 -17.81 1.82 -15.86
C ASP A 89 -18.47 2.57 -14.68
N SER A 90 -17.80 2.62 -13.52
CA SER A 90 -18.32 3.31 -12.33
C SER A 90 -18.42 4.83 -12.49
N LEU A 91 -17.60 5.41 -13.38
CA LEU A 91 -17.59 6.84 -13.69
C LEU A 91 -18.47 7.19 -14.90
N GLY A 92 -19.08 6.19 -15.55
CA GLY A 92 -19.83 6.37 -16.79
C GLY A 92 -18.95 6.78 -17.98
N LEU A 93 -17.67 6.40 -17.96
CA LEU A 93 -16.71 6.70 -19.02
C LEU A 93 -16.60 5.53 -20.01
N PRO A 94 -16.47 5.79 -21.31
CA PRO A 94 -16.30 4.72 -22.30
C PRO A 94 -14.94 4.04 -22.16
N TYR A 95 -14.95 2.71 -22.03
CA TYR A 95 -13.75 1.86 -22.06
C TYR A 95 -13.62 1.14 -23.40
N ASP A 96 -13.28 1.90 -24.44
CA ASP A 96 -13.17 1.38 -25.80
C ASP A 96 -11.83 0.67 -26.07
N ASP A 97 -11.69 0.12 -27.29
CA ASP A 97 -10.47 -0.58 -27.70
C ASP A 97 -9.22 0.30 -27.71
N SER A 98 -9.36 1.62 -27.89
CA SER A 98 -8.23 2.54 -27.87
C SER A 98 -7.70 2.70 -26.44
N VAL A 99 -8.60 2.91 -25.48
CA VAL A 99 -8.26 2.99 -24.05
C VAL A 99 -7.68 1.66 -23.56
N ARG A 100 -8.31 0.53 -23.93
CA ARG A 100 -7.82 -0.80 -23.58
C ARG A 100 -6.39 -1.04 -24.06
N ARG A 101 -6.08 -0.75 -25.33
CA ARG A 101 -4.73 -0.90 -25.88
C ARG A 101 -3.71 -0.02 -25.15
N MET A 102 -4.07 1.22 -24.84
CA MET A 102 -3.19 2.11 -24.06
C MET A 102 -2.86 1.51 -22.69
N HIS A 103 -3.85 0.96 -21.97
CA HIS A 103 -3.59 0.29 -20.70
C HIS A 103 -2.80 -1.01 -20.87
N GLU A 104 -3.03 -1.78 -21.94
CA GLU A 104 -2.20 -2.96 -22.25
C GLU A 104 -0.72 -2.57 -22.40
N GLU A 105 -0.43 -1.52 -23.18
CA GLU A 105 0.92 -0.99 -23.37
C GLU A 105 1.54 -0.50 -22.04
N LEU A 106 0.79 0.27 -21.26
CA LEU A 106 1.28 0.85 -20.00
C LEU A 106 1.50 -0.21 -18.91
N CYS A 107 0.64 -1.22 -18.83
CA CYS A 107 0.59 -2.19 -17.73
C CYS A 107 1.32 -3.50 -17.99
N ASN A 108 1.64 -3.85 -19.24
CA ASN A 108 2.27 -5.14 -19.59
C ASN A 108 3.68 -5.02 -20.16
N GLU A 109 3.99 -3.91 -20.84
CA GLU A 109 5.22 -3.74 -21.62
C GLU A 109 6.35 -3.04 -20.86
N GLY A 110 6.11 -2.62 -19.62
CA GLY A 110 7.14 -2.03 -18.76
C GLY A 110 8.06 -3.04 -18.08
N PRO A 111 9.11 -2.57 -17.39
CA PRO A 111 10.00 -3.42 -16.60
C PRO A 111 9.22 -4.16 -15.51
N SER A 112 9.64 -5.41 -15.25
CA SER A 112 9.09 -6.24 -14.16
C SER A 112 9.84 -6.06 -12.86
N ASP A 113 11.09 -5.62 -12.93
CA ASP A 113 11.86 -5.26 -11.75
C ASP A 113 11.49 -3.83 -11.32
N PRO A 114 10.95 -3.65 -10.10
CA PRO A 114 10.66 -2.32 -9.56
C PRO A 114 11.90 -1.41 -9.52
N ALA A 115 13.11 -1.97 -9.35
CA ALA A 115 14.34 -1.20 -9.30
C ALA A 115 14.77 -0.68 -10.68
N ALA A 116 14.37 -1.36 -11.76
CA ALA A 116 14.60 -0.94 -13.14
C ALA A 116 13.57 0.09 -13.64
N CYS A 117 12.51 0.36 -12.87
CA CYS A 117 11.53 1.39 -13.21
C CYS A 117 12.13 2.79 -13.06
N SER A 118 12.13 3.58 -14.14
CA SER A 118 12.45 5.00 -14.05
C SER A 118 11.48 5.72 -13.09
N PRO A 119 11.95 6.64 -12.22
CA PRO A 119 11.10 7.40 -11.30
C PRO A 119 9.95 8.16 -11.97
N HIS A 120 10.10 8.49 -13.26
CA HIS A 120 9.12 9.26 -14.03
C HIS A 120 8.36 8.39 -15.06
N SER A 121 8.61 7.08 -15.11
CA SER A 121 7.92 6.19 -16.04
C SER A 121 6.56 5.77 -15.48
N VAL A 122 5.55 5.91 -16.34
CA VAL A 122 4.20 5.35 -16.16
C VAL A 122 4.07 3.93 -16.73
N HIS A 123 5.06 3.46 -17.51
CA HIS A 123 5.11 2.09 -18.03
C HIS A 123 5.72 1.14 -17.01
N ARG A 124 4.98 0.10 -16.60
CA ARG A 124 5.43 -0.94 -15.65
C ARG A 124 4.69 -2.24 -15.92
N ARG A 125 5.31 -3.39 -15.66
CA ARG A 125 4.56 -4.65 -15.57
C ARG A 125 3.78 -4.69 -14.26
N SER A 126 2.51 -4.28 -14.30
CA SER A 126 1.70 -4.05 -13.10
C SER A 126 1.58 -5.29 -12.22
N SER A 127 1.39 -6.46 -12.82
CA SER A 127 1.31 -7.73 -12.09
C SER A 127 2.58 -8.06 -11.29
N ALA A 128 3.75 -7.65 -11.78
CA ALA A 128 5.01 -7.82 -11.05
C ALA A 128 5.15 -6.83 -9.87
N MET A 129 4.36 -5.74 -9.84
CA MET A 129 4.40 -4.75 -8.77
C MET A 129 3.56 -5.14 -7.56
N ALA A 130 2.48 -5.91 -7.75
CA ALA A 130 1.50 -6.26 -6.71
C ALA A 130 2.19 -6.78 -5.44
N GLU A 131 3.08 -7.74 -5.59
CA GLU A 131 3.74 -8.39 -4.45
C GLU A 131 5.22 -8.01 -4.32
N SER A 132 5.67 -6.99 -5.07
CA SER A 132 7.08 -6.59 -5.12
C SER A 132 7.65 -6.16 -3.76
N TRP A 133 6.79 -5.73 -2.84
CA TRP A 133 7.21 -5.36 -1.48
C TRP A 133 7.68 -6.59 -0.68
N ARG A 134 7.14 -7.79 -0.97
CA ARG A 134 7.51 -9.04 -0.27
C ARG A 134 8.96 -9.43 -0.53
N SER A 135 9.50 -9.10 -1.70
CA SER A 135 10.91 -9.35 -2.02
C SER A 135 11.85 -8.24 -1.57
N GLN A 136 11.32 -7.09 -1.15
CA GLN A 136 12.10 -5.92 -0.72
C GLN A 136 12.31 -5.86 0.79
N LEU A 137 11.51 -6.61 1.55
CA LEU A 137 11.53 -6.63 3.01
C LEU A 137 11.87 -8.02 3.51
N LYS A 138 12.60 -8.09 4.62
CA LYS A 138 12.83 -9.33 5.37
C LYS A 138 11.59 -9.67 6.19
N ASN A 139 11.38 -10.94 6.49
CA ASN A 139 10.24 -11.38 7.31
C ASN A 139 10.16 -10.63 8.65
N ALA A 140 11.28 -10.46 9.37
CA ALA A 140 11.31 -9.70 10.62
C ALA A 140 10.92 -8.22 10.45
N GLU A 141 11.18 -7.62 9.28
CA GLU A 141 10.73 -6.25 8.98
C GLU A 141 9.24 -6.20 8.71
N ILE A 142 8.69 -7.23 8.05
CA ILE A 142 7.26 -7.39 7.80
C ILE A 142 6.50 -7.58 9.12
N ASP A 143 7.01 -8.41 10.01
CA ASP A 143 6.42 -8.63 11.34
C ASP A 143 6.41 -7.33 12.15
N ALA A 144 7.52 -6.59 12.17
CA ALA A 144 7.60 -5.31 12.88
C ALA A 144 6.66 -4.24 12.28
N ILE A 145 6.51 -4.24 10.96
CA ILE A 145 5.54 -3.40 10.26
C ILE A 145 4.12 -3.75 10.70
N ARG A 146 3.79 -5.04 10.69
CA ARG A 146 2.45 -5.55 10.99
C ARG A 146 2.06 -5.22 12.42
N GLU A 147 2.97 -5.42 13.37
CA GLU A 147 2.77 -5.06 14.77
C GLU A 147 2.37 -3.58 14.93
N VAL A 148 2.99 -2.68 14.17
CA VAL A 148 2.65 -1.25 14.20
C VAL A 148 1.35 -0.97 13.44
N TRP A 149 1.11 -1.62 12.29
CA TRP A 149 -0.08 -1.45 11.46
C TRP A 149 -1.36 -1.82 12.21
N ASP A 150 -1.34 -2.95 12.92
CA ASP A 150 -2.50 -3.50 13.63
C ASP A 150 -3.02 -2.53 14.72
N LEU A 151 -2.16 -1.67 15.25
CA LEU A 151 -2.53 -0.64 16.23
C LEU A 151 -3.48 0.43 15.67
N PHE A 152 -3.55 0.57 14.35
CA PHE A 152 -4.45 1.52 13.69
C PHE A 152 -5.85 0.98 13.45
N GLY A 153 -6.06 -0.35 13.56
CA GLY A 153 -7.39 -0.96 13.47
C GLY A 153 -8.12 -0.68 12.15
N ILE A 154 -7.39 -0.50 11.06
CA ILE A 154 -7.95 -0.30 9.72
C ILE A 154 -8.32 -1.67 9.16
N PRO A 155 -9.53 -1.88 8.61
CA PRO A 155 -9.97 -3.18 8.10
C PRO A 155 -9.38 -3.46 6.70
N LEU A 156 -8.06 -3.31 6.59
CA LEU A 156 -7.24 -3.57 5.42
C LEU A 156 -6.02 -4.37 5.88
N TYR A 157 -5.66 -5.41 5.12
CA TYR A 157 -4.56 -6.34 5.46
C TYR A 157 -4.79 -7.07 6.80
N GLU A 158 -6.02 -7.53 7.08
CA GLU A 158 -6.37 -8.19 8.35
C GLU A 158 -6.01 -9.69 8.38
N SER A 159 -5.84 -10.32 7.23
CA SER A 159 -5.66 -11.77 7.14
C SER A 159 -4.19 -12.17 7.04
N GLU A 160 -3.85 -13.39 7.47
CA GLU A 160 -2.50 -13.95 7.28
C GLU A 160 -2.09 -14.00 5.80
N ALA A 161 -3.04 -14.22 4.90
CA ALA A 161 -2.78 -14.26 3.46
C ALA A 161 -2.31 -12.89 2.92
N ASP A 162 -2.74 -11.79 3.52
CA ASP A 162 -2.30 -10.45 3.15
C ASP A 162 -0.81 -10.26 3.45
N TRP A 163 -0.29 -10.91 4.49
CA TRP A 163 1.10 -10.80 4.95
C TRP A 163 2.02 -11.94 4.50
N ALA A 164 1.47 -13.02 3.95
CA ALA A 164 2.21 -14.22 3.55
C ALA A 164 3.36 -13.94 2.56
N THR A 165 4.61 -14.06 3.00
CA THR A 165 5.77 -14.11 2.10
C THR A 165 5.97 -15.54 1.60
N GLY A 166 6.31 -15.70 0.32
CA GLY A 166 6.53 -17.01 -0.29
C GLY A 166 7.73 -17.73 0.33
N ALA A 167 7.50 -18.41 1.46
CA ALA A 167 8.42 -19.38 2.06
C ALA A 167 7.68 -20.45 2.91
N GLU A 168 6.41 -20.73 2.64
CA GLU A 168 5.72 -21.95 3.12
C GLU A 168 4.67 -22.43 2.10
N VAL A 169 5.11 -22.70 0.87
CA VAL A 169 4.42 -23.74 0.07
C VAL A 169 5.36 -24.93 0.08
N GLY A 170 5.31 -25.68 1.18
CA GLY A 170 5.82 -27.05 1.20
C GLY A 170 5.07 -27.81 0.12
N VAL A 171 5.70 -27.96 -1.05
CA VAL A 171 5.23 -28.87 -2.07
C VAL A 171 5.43 -30.28 -1.49
N GLU A 172 4.41 -30.81 -0.82
CA GLU A 172 4.25 -32.26 -0.73
C GLU A 172 3.94 -32.77 -2.13
N ILE A 173 5.00 -33.07 -2.90
CA ILE A 173 4.90 -34.05 -3.98
C ILE A 173 4.65 -35.39 -3.27
N SER A 174 3.38 -35.74 -3.09
CA SER A 174 3.00 -37.14 -2.93
C SER A 174 3.25 -37.82 -4.27
N ILE A 175 4.36 -38.54 -4.35
CA ILE A 175 4.55 -39.61 -5.32
C ILE A 175 3.60 -40.74 -4.90
N ILE A 176 2.53 -40.96 -5.67
CA ILE A 176 1.95 -42.29 -5.90
C ILE A 176 1.58 -42.39 -7.38
#